data_AF-A0A151F185-F1
#
_entry.id   AF-A0A151F185-F1
#
_cell.length_a   1.000
_cell.length_b   1.000
_cell.length_c   1.000
_cell.angle_alpha   90.00
_cell.angle_beta   90.00
_cell.angle_gamma   90.00
#
_symmetry.space_group_name_H-M   'P 1'
#
loop_
_entity.id
_entity.type
_entity.pdbx_description
1 polymer ?
#
loop_
_entity_poly.entity_id
_entity_poly.type
_entity_poly.pdbx_seq_one_letter_code
_entity_poly.pdbx_strand_id
1 'polypeptide(L)'
;MSELLESTVNASDLTEFIKAQWADIHHSRNQDWTILAMVGVSFYFLSQAEDLASRGAAIGFGIGTCLIGICISMRHWALLLSKTKMINICQEKLGIKAEYHEFPFAVQGMIIMLYFLIMSVFFVFLA
;
A
#
# COMPACT_ATOMS: atom_id res chain seq x y z
N MET A 1 -30.52 -14.53 -29.54
CA MET A 1 -30.85 -14.58 -28.10
C MET A 1 -29.71 -15.19 -27.28
N SER A 2 -28.94 -16.18 -27.79
CA SER A 2 -27.76 -16.70 -27.08
C SER A 2 -26.59 -15.71 -27.01
N GLU A 3 -26.28 -14.96 -28.08
CA GLU A 3 -25.18 -13.98 -28.07
C GLU A 3 -25.39 -12.82 -27.08
N LEU A 4 -26.64 -12.35 -26.91
CA LEU A 4 -26.98 -11.32 -25.94
C LEU A 4 -26.86 -11.84 -24.50
N LEU A 5 -27.21 -13.10 -24.26
CA LEU A 5 -27.11 -13.75 -22.96
C LEU A 5 -25.63 -13.99 -22.59
N GLU A 6 -24.83 -14.47 -23.55
CA GLU A 6 -23.39 -14.70 -23.41
C GLU A 6 -22.61 -13.38 -23.23
N SER A 7 -23.05 -12.30 -23.87
CA SER A 7 -22.56 -10.93 -23.66
C SER A 7 -22.87 -10.41 -22.25
N THR A 8 -24.09 -10.61 -21.75
CA THR A 8 -24.48 -10.16 -20.40
C THR A 8 -23.80 -10.94 -19.28
N VAL A 9 -23.60 -12.25 -19.45
CA VAL A 9 -22.87 -13.10 -18.49
C VAL A 9 -21.39 -12.73 -18.45
N ASN A 10 -20.76 -12.47 -19.61
CA ASN A 10 -19.38 -11.98 -19.62
C ASN A 10 -19.21 -10.60 -18.96
N ALA A 11 -20.20 -9.72 -19.07
CA ALA A 11 -20.15 -8.40 -18.46
C ALA A 11 -20.31 -8.43 -16.92
N SER A 12 -21.16 -9.33 -16.39
CA SER A 12 -21.29 -9.52 -14.94
C SER A 12 -20.01 -10.08 -14.34
N ASP A 13 -19.44 -11.12 -14.96
CA ASP A 13 -18.23 -11.79 -14.47
C ASP A 13 -17.03 -10.84 -14.47
N LEU A 14 -16.93 -9.99 -15.50
CA LEU A 14 -15.87 -9.00 -15.59
C LEU A 14 -16.05 -7.84 -14.59
N THR A 15 -17.29 -7.47 -14.29
CA THR A 15 -17.60 -6.50 -13.22
C THR A 15 -17.23 -7.05 -11.84
N GLU A 16 -17.53 -8.31 -11.57
CA GLU A 16 -17.11 -8.99 -10.33
C GLU A 16 -15.59 -9.09 -10.22
N PHE A 17 -14.91 -9.41 -11.32
CA PHE A 17 -13.45 -9.41 -11.37
C PHE A 17 -12.87 -8.04 -11.00
N ILE A 18 -13.37 -6.95 -11.58
CA ILE A 18 -12.90 -5.58 -11.27
C ILE A 18 -13.12 -5.25 -9.79
N LYS A 19 -14.29 -5.59 -9.22
CA LYS A 19 -14.57 -5.40 -7.79
C LYS A 19 -13.60 -6.18 -6.90
N ALA A 20 -13.30 -7.44 -7.26
CA ALA A 20 -12.33 -8.25 -6.53
C ALA A 20 -10.92 -7.65 -6.58
N GLN A 21 -10.48 -7.16 -7.73
CA GLN A 21 -9.18 -6.47 -7.86
C GLN A 21 -9.12 -5.20 -7.00
N TRP A 22 -10.22 -4.44 -6.93
CA TRP A 22 -10.31 -3.23 -6.13
C TRP A 22 -10.32 -3.50 -4.62
N ALA A 23 -11.01 -4.56 -4.18
CA ALA A 23 -11.01 -5.00 -2.79
C ALA A 23 -9.60 -5.40 -2.32
N ASP A 24 -8.85 -6.10 -3.17
CA ASP A 24 -7.47 -6.52 -2.85
C ASP A 24 -6.52 -5.31 -2.72
N ILE A 25 -6.69 -4.27 -3.53
CA ILE A 25 -5.95 -3.00 -3.38
C ILE A 25 -6.26 -2.31 -2.03
N HIS A 26 -7.49 -2.41 -1.53
CA HIS A 26 -7.85 -1.86 -0.23
C HIS A 26 -7.25 -2.67 0.91
N HIS A 27 -7.18 -3.99 0.76
CA HIS A 27 -6.57 -4.86 1.75
C HIS A 27 -5.06 -4.58 1.92
N SER A 28 -4.33 -4.36 0.82
CA SER A 28 -2.91 -4.02 0.88
C SER A 28 -2.64 -2.71 1.61
N ARG A 29 -3.51 -1.70 1.47
CA ARG A 29 -3.41 -0.44 2.24
C ARG A 29 -3.52 -0.65 3.75
N ASN A 30 -4.31 -1.62 4.21
CA ASN A 30 -4.41 -1.91 5.64
C ASN A 30 -3.09 -2.46 6.21
N GLN A 31 -2.32 -3.20 5.40
CA GLN A 31 -0.99 -3.65 5.79
C GLN A 31 -0.02 -2.47 5.93
N ASP A 32 -0.06 -1.49 5.02
CA ASP A 32 0.76 -0.27 5.13
C ASP A 32 0.49 0.48 6.45
N TRP A 33 -0.79 0.63 6.83
CA TRP A 33 -1.17 1.25 8.12
C TRP A 33 -0.71 0.45 9.33
N THR A 34 -0.73 -0.88 9.24
CA THR A 34 -0.31 -1.78 10.31
C THR A 34 1.19 -1.62 10.58
N ILE A 35 2.00 -1.52 9.53
CA ILE A 35 3.45 -1.31 9.65
C ILE A 35 3.72 0.08 10.23
N LEU A 36 3.00 1.11 9.79
CA LEU A 36 3.14 2.45 10.36
C LEU A 36 2.80 2.48 11.86
N ALA A 37 1.81 1.71 12.30
CA ALA A 37 1.51 1.56 13.73
C ALA A 37 2.68 0.91 14.51
N MET A 38 3.37 -0.07 13.92
CA MET A 38 4.57 -0.68 14.53
C MET A 38 5.71 0.33 14.69
N VAL A 39 5.86 1.28 13.77
CA VAL A 39 6.81 2.39 13.94
C VAL A 39 6.40 3.25 15.15
N GLY A 40 5.11 3.53 15.33
CA GLY A 40 4.62 4.22 16.52
C GLY A 40 4.98 3.50 17.83
N VAL A 41 4.92 2.16 17.83
CA VAL A 41 5.36 1.33 18.97
C VAL A 41 6.86 1.51 19.26
N SER A 42 7.71 1.60 18.23
CA SER A 42 9.13 1.92 18.40
C SER A 42 9.34 3.26 19.11
N PHE A 43 8.63 4.31 18.69
CA PHE A 43 8.71 5.62 19.34
C PHE A 43 8.24 5.60 20.80
N TYR A 44 7.19 4.83 21.09
CA TYR A 44 6.72 4.64 22.47
C TYR A 44 7.80 3.96 23.33
N PHE A 45 8.43 2.89 22.85
CA PHE A 45 9.52 2.27 23.59
C PHE A 45 10.71 3.21 23.76
N LEU A 46 11.03 4.01 22.75
CA LEU A 46 12.09 5.00 22.81
C LEU A 46 11.82 6.07 23.89
N SER A 47 10.57 6.51 24.07
CA SER A 47 10.22 7.51 25.09
C SER A 47 10.33 6.97 26.52
N GLN A 48 10.23 5.66 26.70
CA GLN A 48 10.30 5.00 28.01
C GLN A 48 11.70 4.44 28.33
N ALA A 49 12.64 4.50 27.39
CA ALA A 49 13.94 3.87 27.52
C ALA A 49 14.90 4.74 28.35
N GLU A 50 15.33 4.21 29.50
CA GLU A 50 16.22 4.92 30.44
C GLU A 50 17.72 4.68 30.16
N ASP A 51 18.06 3.52 29.60
CA ASP A 51 19.44 3.11 29.32
C ASP A 51 19.78 3.12 27.82
N LEU A 52 21.08 3.13 27.52
CA LEU A 52 21.56 3.22 26.14
C LEU A 52 21.20 1.98 25.31
N ALA A 53 21.16 0.79 25.92
CA ALA A 53 20.89 -0.44 25.20
C ALA A 53 19.41 -0.53 24.80
N SER A 54 18.49 -0.18 25.70
CA SER A 54 17.06 -0.12 25.40
C SER A 54 16.73 0.96 24.36
N ARG A 55 17.37 2.14 24.42
CA ARG A 55 17.26 3.17 23.38
C ARG A 55 17.76 2.67 22.03
N GLY A 56 18.93 2.03 22.00
CA GLY A 56 19.49 1.44 20.78
C GLY A 56 18.59 0.36 20.17
N ALA A 57 18.01 -0.50 21.00
CA ALA A 57 17.07 -1.53 20.56
C ALA A 57 15.77 -0.93 19.99
N ALA A 58 15.20 0.09 20.65
CA ALA A 58 14.01 0.77 20.16
C ALA A 58 14.26 1.44 18.80
N ILE A 59 15.38 2.15 18.65
CA ILE A 59 15.79 2.79 17.40
C ILE A 59 16.03 1.75 16.30
N GLY A 60 16.78 0.69 16.60
CA GLY A 60 17.08 -0.39 15.66
C GLY A 60 15.80 -1.08 15.17
N PHE A 61 14.86 -1.35 16.07
CA PHE A 61 13.54 -1.86 15.71
C PHE A 61 12.78 -0.89 14.79
N GLY A 62 12.73 0.40 15.13
CA GLY A 62 12.05 1.42 14.32
C GLY A 62 12.60 1.57 12.91
N ILE A 63 13.93 1.60 12.77
CA ILE A 63 14.62 1.63 11.47
C ILE A 63 14.30 0.34 10.69
N GLY A 64 14.40 -0.84 11.33
CA GLY A 64 14.07 -2.11 10.70
C GLY A 64 12.63 -2.17 10.20
N THR A 65 11.67 -1.69 10.99
CA THR A 65 10.26 -1.58 10.59
C THR A 65 10.07 -0.64 9.40
N CYS A 66 10.78 0.50 9.37
CA CYS A 66 10.72 1.43 8.22
C CYS A 66 11.25 0.79 6.94
N LEU A 67 12.36 0.05 7.00
CA LEU A 67 12.89 -0.67 5.84
C LEU A 67 11.90 -1.73 5.31
N ILE A 68 11.29 -2.49 6.21
CA ILE A 68 10.22 -3.44 5.85
C ILE A 68 9.03 -2.71 5.22
N GLY A 69 8.63 -1.58 5.81
CA GLY A 69 7.57 -0.72 5.29
C GLY A 69 7.84 -0.24 3.87
N ILE A 70 9.04 0.25 3.58
CA ILE A 70 9.45 0.68 2.24
C ILE A 70 9.34 -0.48 1.24
N CYS A 71 9.88 -1.66 1.58
CA CYS A 71 9.80 -2.84 0.71
C CYS A 71 8.35 -3.25 0.40
N ILE A 72 7.49 -3.23 1.42
CA ILE A 72 6.07 -3.59 1.27
C ILE A 72 5.34 -2.54 0.43
N SER A 73 5.54 -1.25 0.68
CA SER A 73 4.92 -0.18 -0.10
C SER A 73 5.41 -0.16 -1.56
N MET A 74 6.67 -0.49 -1.83
CA MET A 74 7.16 -0.70 -3.20
C MET A 74 6.45 -1.87 -3.90
N ARG A 75 6.24 -2.99 -3.19
CA ARG A 75 5.48 -4.12 -3.71
C ARG A 75 4.03 -3.74 -3.98
N HIS A 76 3.39 -3.00 -3.08
CA HIS A 76 2.02 -2.50 -3.25
C HIS A 76 1.91 -1.54 -4.43
N TRP A 77 2.91 -0.68 -4.64
CA TRP A 77 2.98 0.17 -5.83
C TRP A 77 2.98 -0.67 -7.10
N ALA A 78 3.85 -1.69 -7.19
CA ALA A 78 3.91 -2.56 -8.37
C ALA A 78 2.60 -3.35 -8.60
N LEU A 79 1.96 -3.82 -7.52
CA LEU A 79 0.66 -4.50 -7.59
C LEU A 79 -0.45 -3.56 -8.06
N LEU A 80 -0.47 -2.32 -7.57
CA LEU A 80 -1.44 -1.31 -7.99
C LEU A 80 -1.30 -1.02 -9.47
N LEU A 81 -0.07 -0.78 -9.95
CA LEU A 81 0.24 -0.58 -11.37
C LEU A 81 -0.28 -1.73 -12.24
N SER A 82 0.02 -2.96 -11.85
CA SER A 82 -0.39 -4.17 -12.58
C SER A 82 -1.93 -4.29 -12.64
N LYS A 83 -2.61 -4.11 -11.51
CA LYS A 83 -4.07 -4.22 -11.42
C LYS A 83 -4.77 -3.11 -12.18
N THR A 84 -4.31 -1.86 -12.08
CA THR A 84 -4.86 -0.74 -12.85
C THR A 84 -4.70 -0.97 -14.34
N LYS A 85 -3.54 -1.47 -14.80
CA LYS A 85 -3.34 -1.83 -16.21
C LYS A 85 -4.34 -2.90 -16.68
N MET A 86 -4.56 -3.94 -15.87
CA MET A 86 -5.54 -4.98 -16.18
C MET A 86 -6.97 -4.44 -16.23
N ILE A 87 -7.36 -3.60 -15.27
CA ILE A 87 -8.68 -2.96 -15.24
C ILE A 87 -8.89 -2.10 -16.49
N ASN A 88 -7.88 -1.31 -16.91
CA ASN A 88 -7.98 -0.47 -18.11
C ASN A 88 -8.17 -1.30 -19.38
N ILE A 89 -7.43 -2.42 -19.54
CA ILE A 89 -7.61 -3.34 -20.67
C ILE A 89 -9.01 -3.95 -20.67
N CYS A 90 -9.53 -4.31 -19.50
CA CYS A 90 -10.88 -4.86 -19.34
C CYS A 90 -11.96 -3.81 -19.67
N GLN A 91 -11.77 -2.54 -19.28
CA GLN A 91 -12.67 -1.44 -19.61
C GLN A 91 -12.73 -1.17 -21.11
N GLU A 92 -11.58 -1.16 -21.79
CA GLU A 92 -11.49 -0.99 -23.24
C GLU A 92 -12.28 -2.08 -23.97
N LYS A 93 -12.12 -3.34 -23.54
CA LYS A 93 -12.86 -4.48 -24.11
C LYS A 93 -14.38 -4.42 -23.85
N LEU A 94 -14.81 -3.82 -22.76
CA LEU A 94 -16.23 -3.68 -22.41
C LEU A 94 -16.90 -2.45 -23.04
N GLY A 95 -16.14 -1.55 -23.65
CA GLY A 95 -16.66 -0.26 -24.13
C GLY A 95 -17.16 0.66 -23.01
N ILE A 96 -16.82 0.36 -21.75
CA ILE A 96 -17.24 1.16 -20.59
C ILE A 96 -16.21 2.26 -20.37
N LYS A 97 -16.57 3.50 -20.70
CA LYS A 97 -15.84 4.70 -20.27
C LYS A 97 -16.20 5.01 -18.83
N ALA A 98 -15.63 4.28 -17.88
CA ALA A 98 -15.66 4.71 -16.49
C ALA A 98 -14.56 5.76 -16.29
N GLU A 99 -14.93 7.00 -15.97
CA GLU A 99 -13.98 8.02 -15.53
C GLU A 99 -13.41 7.62 -14.16
N TYR A 100 -12.35 6.83 -14.16
CA TYR A 100 -11.53 6.68 -12.97
C TYR A 100 -10.60 7.88 -12.89
N HIS A 101 -10.71 8.66 -11.81
CA HIS A 101 -9.73 9.69 -11.50
C HIS A 101 -8.35 9.01 -11.36
N GLU A 102 -7.44 9.29 -12.30
CA GLU A 102 -6.11 8.68 -12.43
C GLU A 102 -5.13 9.02 -11.28
N PHE A 103 -5.60 9.50 -10.14
CA PHE A 103 -4.75 10.05 -9.08
C PHE A 103 -4.50 9.17 -7.82
N PRO A 104 -4.49 7.82 -7.83
CA PRO A 104 -4.04 7.06 -6.66
C PRO A 104 -2.50 6.95 -6.55
N PHE A 105 -1.75 7.41 -7.55
CA PHE A 105 -0.27 7.30 -7.60
C PHE A 105 0.47 8.03 -6.47
N ALA A 106 -0.12 9.08 -5.89
CA ALA A 106 0.55 9.85 -4.84
C ALA A 106 0.69 9.09 -3.51
N VAL A 107 -0.26 8.21 -3.17
CA VAL A 107 -0.37 7.70 -1.79
C VAL A 107 0.81 6.78 -1.42
N GLN A 108 1.13 5.81 -2.28
CA GLN A 108 2.25 4.89 -2.01
C GLN A 108 3.60 5.63 -1.99
N GLY A 109 3.75 6.67 -2.82
CA GLY A 109 4.94 7.51 -2.84
C GLY A 109 5.07 8.35 -1.59
N MET A 110 3.97 8.93 -1.14
CA MET A 110 3.91 9.66 0.13
C MET A 110 4.25 8.75 1.32
N ILE A 111 3.77 7.49 1.32
CA ILE A 111 4.10 6.51 2.37
C ILE A 111 5.58 6.17 2.36
N ILE A 112 6.18 5.92 1.19
CA ILE A 112 7.62 5.66 1.06
C ILE A 112 8.44 6.86 1.57
N MET A 113 8.08 8.08 1.14
CA MET A 113 8.73 9.31 1.62
C MET A 113 8.59 9.50 3.12
N LEU A 114 7.44 9.15 3.69
CA LEU A 114 7.19 9.20 5.13
C LEU A 114 8.13 8.24 5.89
N TYR A 115 8.34 7.01 5.39
CA TYR A 115 9.30 6.09 6.01
C TYR A 115 10.73 6.63 5.99
N PHE A 116 11.16 7.26 4.89
CA PHE A 116 12.48 7.92 4.85
C PHE A 116 12.59 9.05 5.87
N LEU A 117 11.56 9.89 5.98
CA LEU A 117 11.53 10.99 6.96
C LEU A 117 11.59 10.47 8.39
N ILE A 118 10.83 9.42 8.71
CA ILE A 118 10.84 8.78 10.02
C ILE A 118 12.21 8.15 10.31
N MET A 119 12.84 7.49 9.34
CA MET A 119 14.21 6.97 9.51
C MET A 119 15.19 8.09 9.84
N SER A 120 15.11 9.24 9.16
CA SER A 120 15.94 10.41 9.49
C SER A 120 15.73 10.87 10.94
N VAL A 121 14.49 10.85 11.44
CA VAL A 121 14.19 11.16 12.85
C VAL A 121 14.88 10.16 13.79
N PHE A 122 14.84 8.86 13.50
CA PHE A 122 15.56 7.85 14.30
C PHE A 122 17.08 8.06 14.31
N PHE A 123 17.67 8.50 13.19
CA PHE A 123 19.10 8.84 13.15
C PHE A 123 19.46 10.08 13.99
N VAL A 124 18.55 11.04 14.14
CA VAL A 124 18.77 12.19 15.06
C VAL A 124 18.87 11.71 16.51
N PHE A 125 18.12 10.68 16.90
CA PHE A 125 18.20 10.12 18.25
C PHE A 125 19.47 9.27 18.52
N LEU A 126 20.23 8.93 17.48
CA LEU A 126 21.52 8.25 17.56
C LEU A 126 22.71 9.23 17.69
N ALA A 127 22.54 10.49 17.25
CA ALA A 127 23.56 11.53 17.27
C ALA A 127 23.61 12.24 18.63
#